data_AF-A0A162SFW1-F1
#
_entry.id   AF-A0A162SFW1-F1
#
_cell.length_a   1.000
_cell.length_b   1.000
_cell.length_c   1.000
_cell.angle_alpha   90.00
_cell.angle_beta   90.00
_cell.angle_gamma   90.00
#
_symmetry.space_group_name_H-M   'P 1'
#
loop_
_entity.id
_entity.type
_entity.pdbx_description
1 polymer ?
#
loop_
_entity_poly.entity_id
_entity_poly.type
_entity_poly.pdbx_seq_one_letter_code
_entity_poly.pdbx_strand_id
1 'polypeptide(L)'
;MERDGFDVFEITSGCICCIMKKDFVKIFSKILQEYSPERVVIEPTGISILSEIIDILKSPEFVDRCTINSKSPIITANWSEMNHEEIQKLLRLDLSIDFSNLFYTEYKPCSDNQFDTLGIKTSKKFTEDSLKEVLEKLKESEFGIVIRGKGFLKGADKDLEFSYANGQYEIYESKLESTGKLCIIGKNINQKKIKALFNTKIGGLFKW
;
A
#
# COMPACT_ATOMS: atom_id res chain seq x y z
N MET A 1 -13.77 7.96 18.45
CA MET A 1 -13.28 9.27 18.93
C MET A 1 -13.90 10.28 17.99
N GLU A 2 -14.80 11.14 18.47
CA GLU A 2 -15.49 12.13 17.62
C GLU A 2 -14.47 13.16 17.13
N ARG A 3 -14.27 13.26 15.81
CA ARG A 3 -13.55 14.37 15.18
C ARG A 3 -14.41 14.86 14.03
N ASP A 4 -14.72 16.16 14.04
CA ASP A 4 -15.39 16.90 12.96
C ASP A 4 -16.74 16.34 12.48
N GLY A 5 -17.59 15.84 13.39
CA GLY A 5 -18.98 15.46 13.06
C GLY A 5 -19.13 14.15 12.30
N PHE A 6 -18.09 13.31 12.28
CA PHE A 6 -18.14 11.96 11.72
C PHE A 6 -17.78 10.91 12.78
N ASP A 7 -18.47 9.78 12.74
CA ASP A 7 -18.13 8.62 13.56
C ASP A 7 -16.93 7.88 12.97
N VAL A 8 -15.79 7.97 13.66
CA VAL A 8 -14.54 7.30 13.27
C VAL A 8 -14.38 5.99 14.03
N PHE A 9 -14.36 4.88 13.27
CA PHE A 9 -14.09 3.54 13.78
C PHE A 9 -12.70 3.08 13.38
N GLU A 10 -11.83 2.86 14.38
CA GLU A 10 -10.44 2.43 14.18
C GLU A 10 -10.33 0.90 14.19
N ILE A 11 -9.61 0.34 13.22
CA ILE A 11 -9.28 -1.09 13.17
C ILE A 11 -7.90 -1.26 13.79
N THR A 12 -7.78 -2.10 14.83
CA THR A 12 -6.50 -2.31 15.51
C THR A 12 -5.50 -3.05 14.62
N SER A 13 -4.29 -2.50 14.53
CA SER A 13 -3.19 -2.95 13.67
C SER A 13 -2.56 -4.25 14.16
N GLY A 14 -3.14 -5.40 13.80
CA GLY A 14 -2.55 -6.74 13.95
C GLY A 14 -2.11 -7.33 12.59
N CYS A 15 -1.12 -8.23 12.60
CA CYS A 15 -0.46 -8.75 11.40
C CYS A 15 -1.40 -9.27 10.27
N ILE A 16 -0.90 -9.03 9.06
CA ILE A 16 -1.48 -9.07 7.71
C ILE A 16 -1.92 -10.47 7.26
N CYS A 17 -3.24 -10.67 7.16
CA CYS A 17 -4.00 -11.44 6.15
C CYS A 17 -5.26 -12.11 6.73
N CYS A 18 -5.25 -12.49 8.02
CA CYS A 18 -6.38 -13.19 8.65
C CYS A 18 -7.15 -12.37 9.68
N ILE A 19 -6.48 -11.45 10.39
CA ILE A 19 -7.10 -10.62 11.43
C ILE A 19 -7.97 -9.53 10.79
N MET A 20 -7.46 -8.90 9.73
CA MET A 20 -8.16 -7.82 9.02
C MET A 20 -9.52 -8.22 8.42
N LYS A 21 -9.66 -9.44 7.89
CA LYS A 21 -10.93 -9.87 7.28
C LYS A 21 -12.05 -9.99 8.31
N LYS A 22 -11.76 -10.60 9.46
CA LYS A 22 -12.75 -10.79 10.53
C LYS A 22 -13.15 -9.46 11.16
N ASP A 23 -12.19 -8.56 11.36
CA ASP A 23 -12.47 -7.23 11.90
C ASP A 23 -13.26 -6.37 10.91
N PHE A 24 -12.92 -6.42 9.62
CA PHE A 24 -13.69 -5.73 8.57
C PHE A 24 -15.14 -6.22 8.52
N VAL A 25 -15.37 -7.53 8.47
CA VAL A 25 -16.74 -8.12 8.45
C VAL A 25 -17.55 -7.63 9.64
N LYS A 26 -16.98 -7.71 10.85
CA LYS A 26 -17.66 -7.29 12.08
C LYS A 26 -18.01 -5.80 12.07
N ILE A 27 -17.06 -4.94 11.70
CA ILE A 27 -17.25 -3.49 11.69
C ILE A 27 -18.23 -3.09 10.59
N PHE A 28 -18.09 -3.66 9.40
CA PHE A 28 -18.97 -3.36 8.27
C PHE A 28 -20.42 -3.82 8.56
N SER A 29 -20.61 -5.01 9.14
CA SER A 29 -21.92 -5.46 9.62
C SER A 29 -22.53 -4.50 10.65
N LYS A 30 -21.71 -3.98 11.58
CA LYS A 30 -22.12 -2.98 12.57
C LYS A 30 -22.56 -1.67 11.91
N ILE A 31 -21.77 -1.14 10.97
CA ILE A 31 -22.10 0.08 10.23
C ILE A 31 -23.44 -0.05 9.50
N LEU A 32 -23.64 -1.17 8.79
CA LEU A 32 -24.89 -1.42 8.07
C LEU A 32 -26.11 -1.53 9.02
N GLN A 33 -25.93 -2.06 10.23
CA GLN A 33 -27.01 -2.21 11.20
C GLN A 33 -27.33 -0.90 11.94
N GLU A 34 -26.31 -0.20 12.42
CA GLU A 34 -26.49 0.99 13.27
C GLU A 34 -26.85 2.24 12.46
N TYR A 35 -26.28 2.39 11.27
CA TYR A 35 -26.39 3.63 10.50
C TYR A 35 -27.27 3.51 9.25
N SER A 36 -27.54 2.29 8.77
CA SER A 36 -28.33 2.03 7.55
C SER A 36 -28.01 2.99 6.39
N PRO A 37 -26.73 3.13 5.99
CA PRO A 37 -26.33 4.15 5.02
C PRO A 37 -26.84 3.86 3.61
N GLU A 38 -27.20 4.90 2.86
CA GLU A 38 -27.54 4.77 1.42
C GLU A 38 -26.29 4.45 0.58
N ARG A 39 -25.12 4.98 0.97
CA ARG A 39 -23.85 4.78 0.28
C ARG A 39 -22.72 4.59 1.28
N VAL A 40 -21.82 3.66 0.97
CA VAL A 40 -20.56 3.48 1.70
C VAL A 40 -19.40 3.63 0.74
N VAL A 41 -18.46 4.49 1.11
CA VAL A 41 -17.21 4.68 0.38
C VAL A 41 -16.10 4.02 1.18
N ILE A 42 -15.36 3.14 0.53
CA ILE A 42 -14.24 2.41 1.15
C ILE A 42 -12.96 2.84 0.45
N GLU A 43 -12.01 3.37 1.21
CA GLU A 43 -10.64 3.64 0.77
C GLU A 43 -9.75 2.49 1.25
N PRO A 44 -9.33 1.58 0.37
CA PRO A 44 -8.37 0.55 0.72
C PRO A 44 -6.94 0.98 0.38
N THR A 45 -6.01 0.71 1.29
CA THR A 45 -4.59 0.92 1.01
C THR A 45 -4.01 -0.22 0.16
N GLY A 46 -3.83 0.03 -1.13
CA GLY A 46 -3.21 -0.91 -2.07
C GLY A 46 -4.17 -1.92 -2.72
N ILE A 47 -3.74 -2.46 -3.86
CA ILE A 47 -4.61 -3.18 -4.82
C ILE A 47 -5.12 -4.52 -4.27
N SER A 48 -4.29 -5.25 -3.51
CA SER A 48 -4.66 -6.56 -2.97
C SER A 48 -5.78 -6.51 -1.93
N ILE A 49 -5.93 -5.38 -1.24
CA ILE A 49 -6.98 -5.18 -0.23
C ILE A 49 -8.34 -4.97 -0.90
N LEU A 50 -8.38 -4.23 -2.01
CA LEU A 50 -9.63 -3.97 -2.75
C LEU A 50 -10.31 -5.27 -3.19
N SER A 51 -9.54 -6.21 -3.74
CA SER A 51 -10.10 -7.49 -4.15
C SER A 51 -10.62 -8.33 -2.98
N GLU A 52 -9.92 -8.33 -1.85
CA GLU A 52 -10.37 -9.06 -0.67
C GLU A 52 -11.67 -8.47 -0.11
N ILE A 53 -11.81 -7.15 -0.15
CA ILE A 53 -13.05 -6.47 0.21
C ILE A 53 -14.17 -6.87 -0.75
N ILE A 54 -13.92 -6.87 -2.07
CA ILE A 54 -14.92 -7.30 -3.07
C ILE A 54 -15.39 -8.74 -2.79
N ASP A 55 -14.45 -9.64 -2.49
CA ASP A 55 -14.77 -11.05 -2.19
C ASP A 55 -15.62 -11.16 -0.90
N ILE A 56 -15.30 -10.37 0.13
CA ILE A 56 -16.11 -10.31 1.36
C ILE A 56 -17.51 -9.77 1.06
N LEU A 57 -17.63 -8.68 0.30
CA LEU A 57 -18.91 -8.06 -0.03
C LEU A 57 -19.79 -8.95 -0.93
N LYS A 58 -19.19 -9.87 -1.69
CA LYS A 58 -19.88 -10.90 -2.47
C LYS A 58 -20.25 -12.15 -1.65
N SER A 59 -19.81 -12.25 -0.40
CA SER A 59 -20.14 -13.40 0.45
C SER A 59 -21.62 -13.41 0.83
N PRO A 60 -22.19 -14.58 1.19
CA PRO A 60 -23.61 -14.69 1.58
C PRO A 60 -24.03 -13.76 2.72
N GLU A 61 -23.09 -13.30 3.56
CA GLU A 61 -23.37 -12.36 4.65
C GLU A 61 -23.76 -10.96 4.15
N PHE A 62 -23.25 -10.53 2.99
CA PHE A 62 -23.39 -9.17 2.49
C PHE A 62 -24.08 -9.04 1.12
N VAL A 63 -24.13 -10.11 0.34
CA VAL A 63 -24.64 -10.08 -1.05
C VAL A 63 -26.07 -9.52 -1.17
N ASP A 64 -26.92 -9.76 -0.18
CA ASP A 64 -28.31 -9.26 -0.16
C ASP A 64 -28.45 -7.93 0.61
N ARG A 65 -27.37 -7.42 1.22
CA ARG A 65 -27.37 -6.23 2.07
C ARG A 65 -26.71 -5.02 1.41
N CYS A 66 -25.88 -5.23 0.39
CA CYS A 66 -25.24 -4.16 -0.34
C CYS A 66 -25.04 -4.51 -1.82
N THR A 67 -24.88 -3.49 -2.66
CA THR A 67 -24.57 -3.67 -4.09
C THR A 67 -23.30 -2.91 -4.41
N ILE A 68 -22.33 -3.60 -5.03
CA ILE A 68 -21.07 -2.97 -5.44
C ILE A 68 -21.31 -2.17 -6.72
N ASN A 69 -21.02 -0.87 -6.67
CA ASN A 69 -21.05 -0.02 -7.85
C ASN A 69 -19.84 -0.30 -8.76
N SER A 70 -20.01 -1.13 -9.78
CA SER A 70 -18.98 -1.48 -10.76
C SER A 70 -18.53 -0.33 -11.66
N LYS A 71 -19.25 0.80 -11.65
CA LYS A 71 -18.91 2.02 -12.40
C LYS A 71 -18.15 3.05 -11.54
N SER A 72 -17.91 2.75 -10.27
CA SER A 72 -17.18 3.66 -9.40
C SER A 72 -15.73 3.77 -9.88
N PRO A 73 -15.19 4.99 -10.05
CA PRO A 73 -13.79 5.16 -10.38
C PRO A 73 -12.91 4.78 -9.19
N ILE A 74 -11.79 4.11 -9.47
CA ILE A 74 -10.74 3.88 -8.47
C ILE A 74 -9.86 5.12 -8.48
N ILE A 75 -9.77 5.78 -7.33
CA ILE A 75 -9.05 7.05 -7.19
C ILE A 75 -7.76 6.79 -6.43
N THR A 76 -6.65 7.02 -7.12
CA THR A 76 -5.29 6.84 -6.58
C THR A 76 -4.65 8.15 -6.13
N ALA A 77 -5.38 9.26 -6.19
CA ALA A 77 -4.92 10.57 -5.73
C ALA A 77 -4.87 10.62 -4.19
N ASN A 78 -4.00 11.47 -3.64
CA ASN A 78 -3.90 11.65 -2.20
C ASN A 78 -5.20 12.28 -1.66
N TRP A 79 -5.95 11.53 -0.84
CA TRP A 79 -7.22 12.01 -0.27
C TRP A 79 -7.04 13.22 0.65
N SER A 80 -5.85 13.39 1.23
CA SER A 80 -5.52 14.53 2.10
C SER A 80 -5.45 15.86 1.34
N GLU A 81 -5.30 15.78 0.02
CA GLU A 81 -5.23 16.94 -0.87
C GLU A 81 -6.60 17.26 -1.50
N MET A 82 -7.60 16.40 -1.31
CA MET A 82 -8.93 16.61 -1.87
C MET A 82 -9.75 17.60 -1.06
N ASN A 83 -10.35 18.56 -1.74
CA ASN A 83 -11.28 19.50 -1.14
C ASN A 83 -12.71 18.94 -1.11
N HIS A 84 -13.58 19.61 -0.36
CA HIS A 84 -14.97 19.21 -0.20
C HIS A 84 -15.74 19.08 -1.53
N GLU A 85 -15.49 19.96 -2.50
CA GLU A 85 -16.17 19.91 -3.80
C GLU A 85 -15.75 18.69 -4.63
N GLU A 86 -14.47 18.32 -4.58
CA GLU A 86 -13.93 17.14 -5.25
C GLU A 86 -14.54 15.85 -4.67
N ILE A 87 -14.66 15.78 -3.34
CA ILE A 87 -15.33 14.67 -2.65
C ILE A 87 -16.82 14.63 -3.03
N GLN A 88 -17.50 15.78 -3.10
CA GLN A 88 -18.90 15.81 -3.54
C GLN A 88 -19.08 15.33 -4.98
N LYS A 89 -18.18 15.71 -5.90
CA LYS A 89 -18.21 15.26 -7.30
C LYS A 89 -17.99 13.76 -7.42
N LEU A 90 -17.05 13.23 -6.64
CA LEU A 90 -16.79 11.79 -6.51
C LEU A 90 -18.06 11.05 -6.04
N LEU A 91 -18.72 11.54 -4.99
CA LEU A 91 -19.98 10.97 -4.48
C LEU A 91 -21.14 11.03 -5.48
N ARG A 92 -21.09 11.99 -6.42
CA ARG A 92 -22.05 12.16 -7.51
C ARG A 92 -21.68 11.40 -8.79
N LEU A 93 -20.51 10.76 -8.83
CA LEU A 93 -19.96 10.06 -10.00
C LEU A 93 -19.82 10.95 -11.24
N ASP A 94 -19.69 12.26 -11.04
CA ASP A 94 -19.53 13.25 -12.11
C ASP A 94 -18.04 13.48 -12.38
N LEU A 95 -17.40 12.52 -13.03
CA LEU A 95 -15.95 12.51 -13.24
C LEU A 95 -15.60 12.31 -14.72
N SER A 96 -15.26 13.41 -15.41
CA SER A 96 -14.52 13.40 -16.67
C SER A 96 -13.02 13.21 -16.37
N ILE A 97 -12.60 11.99 -16.00
CA ILE A 97 -11.18 11.70 -15.76
C ILE A 97 -10.77 10.56 -16.67
N ASP A 98 -9.66 10.76 -17.38
CA ASP A 98 -9.08 9.78 -18.29
C ASP A 98 -8.39 8.65 -17.49
N PHE A 99 -8.89 7.42 -17.66
CA PHE A 99 -8.40 6.21 -16.98
C PHE A 99 -7.35 5.44 -17.78
N SER A 100 -6.78 6.03 -18.84
CA SER A 100 -5.79 5.41 -19.70
C SER A 100 -4.53 4.90 -18.96
N ASN A 101 -4.26 5.36 -17.74
CA ASN A 101 -3.12 4.91 -16.92
C ASN A 101 -3.45 3.87 -15.83
N LEU A 102 -4.71 3.42 -15.68
CA LEU A 102 -5.14 2.65 -14.50
C LEU A 102 -5.12 1.12 -14.64
N PHE A 103 -4.82 0.59 -15.82
CA PHE A 103 -4.80 -0.85 -16.05
C PHE A 103 -3.40 -1.38 -16.30
N TYR A 104 -2.68 -1.73 -15.23
CA TYR A 104 -1.78 -2.87 -15.26
C TYR A 104 -1.73 -3.49 -13.87
N THR A 105 -2.64 -4.42 -13.59
CA THR A 105 -2.33 -5.65 -12.85
C THR A 105 -3.54 -6.57 -13.02
N GLU A 106 -3.37 -7.68 -13.74
CA GLU A 106 -4.33 -8.77 -13.67
C GLU A 106 -4.47 -9.21 -12.20
N TYR A 107 -5.69 -9.15 -11.68
CA TYR A 107 -6.03 -9.67 -10.36
C TYR A 107 -5.70 -11.16 -10.29
N LYS A 108 -4.82 -11.53 -9.35
CA LYS A 108 -4.61 -12.91 -8.91
C LYS A 108 -4.93 -13.01 -7.41
N PRO A 109 -5.74 -13.99 -6.98
CA PRO A 109 -6.10 -14.16 -5.58
C PRO A 109 -4.85 -14.30 -4.69
N CYS A 110 -4.97 -13.85 -3.44
CA CYS A 110 -3.86 -13.78 -2.47
C CYS A 110 -3.16 -15.13 -2.23
N SER A 111 -3.84 -16.26 -2.50
CA SER A 111 -3.27 -17.61 -2.45
C SER A 111 -2.28 -17.93 -3.58
N ASP A 112 -2.34 -17.20 -4.70
CA ASP A 112 -1.51 -17.39 -5.89
C ASP A 112 -0.42 -16.33 -6.05
N ASN A 113 -0.44 -15.28 -5.21
CA ASN A 113 0.58 -14.24 -5.25
C ASN A 113 1.81 -14.68 -4.46
N GLN A 114 2.67 -15.46 -5.12
CA GLN A 114 4.05 -15.65 -4.67
C GLN A 114 4.77 -14.30 -4.74
N PHE A 115 4.75 -13.55 -3.64
CA PHE A 115 5.58 -12.38 -3.46
C PHE A 115 6.90 -12.81 -2.80
N ASP A 116 7.99 -12.45 -3.45
CA ASP A 116 9.31 -12.56 -2.86
C ASP A 116 9.52 -11.42 -1.88
N THR A 117 10.09 -11.75 -0.72
CA THR A 117 10.54 -10.77 0.26
C THR A 117 12.06 -10.81 0.35
N LEU A 118 12.69 -9.65 0.21
CA LEU A 118 14.14 -9.49 0.26
C LEU A 118 14.54 -8.52 1.36
N GLY A 119 14.98 -9.08 2.48
CA GLY A 119 15.67 -8.34 3.53
C GLY A 119 17.12 -8.08 3.17
N ILE A 120 17.57 -6.83 3.31
CA ILE A 120 18.93 -6.40 3.01
C ILE A 120 19.49 -5.63 4.20
N LYS A 121 20.74 -5.96 4.58
CA LYS A 121 21.57 -5.14 5.46
C LYS A 121 22.69 -4.51 4.64
N THR A 122 22.81 -3.20 4.71
CA THR A 122 23.84 -2.42 4.02
C THR A 122 24.61 -1.55 5.01
N SER A 123 25.92 -1.43 4.77
CA SER A 123 26.77 -0.46 5.44
C SER A 123 27.04 0.77 4.59
N LYS A 124 26.48 0.84 3.37
CA LYS A 124 26.60 2.01 2.50
C LYS A 124 25.87 3.18 3.16
N LYS A 125 26.53 4.34 3.14
CA LYS A 125 25.90 5.61 3.50
C LYS A 125 25.26 6.23 2.26
N PHE A 126 24.08 6.81 2.42
CA PHE A 126 23.32 7.43 1.35
C PHE A 126 23.16 8.93 1.59
N THR A 127 23.27 9.72 0.52
CA THR A 127 22.62 11.04 0.45
C THR A 127 21.19 10.85 -0.06
N GLU A 128 20.32 11.83 0.18
CA GLU A 128 18.94 11.80 -0.32
C GLU A 128 18.90 11.59 -1.84
N ASP A 129 19.71 12.33 -2.60
CA ASP A 129 19.78 12.20 -4.07
C ASP A 129 20.26 10.81 -4.51
N SER A 130 21.28 10.27 -3.87
CA SER A 130 21.77 8.92 -4.18
C SER A 130 20.73 7.83 -3.88
N LEU A 131 19.86 8.07 -2.89
CA LEU A 131 18.77 7.16 -2.56
C LEU A 131 17.61 7.31 -3.55
N LYS A 132 17.28 8.53 -3.98
CA LYS A 132 16.30 8.79 -5.05
C LYS A 132 16.67 8.04 -6.33
N GLU A 133 17.92 8.13 -6.78
CA GLU A 133 18.41 7.39 -7.96
C GLU A 133 18.22 5.88 -7.82
N VAL A 134 18.48 5.34 -6.62
CA VAL A 134 18.29 3.91 -6.34
C VAL A 134 16.81 3.52 -6.40
N LEU A 135 15.93 4.32 -5.79
CA LEU A 135 14.48 4.06 -5.76
C LEU A 135 13.83 4.23 -7.13
N GLU A 136 14.32 5.17 -7.95
CA GLU A 136 13.90 5.30 -9.35
C GLU A 136 14.25 4.05 -10.16
N LYS A 137 15.47 3.53 -10.03
CA LYS A 137 15.89 2.30 -10.72
C LYS A 137 15.04 1.09 -10.34
N LEU A 138 14.50 1.01 -9.12
CA LEU A 138 13.62 -0.10 -8.72
C LEU A 138 12.33 -0.20 -9.55
N LYS A 139 11.97 0.84 -10.32
CA LYS A 139 10.84 0.82 -11.26
C LYS A 139 11.16 0.04 -12.55
N GLU A 140 12.45 -0.16 -12.86
CA GLU A 140 12.89 -0.82 -14.08
C GLU A 140 12.64 -2.34 -14.01
N SER A 141 12.13 -2.91 -15.11
CA SER A 141 11.76 -4.33 -15.20
C SER A 141 12.90 -5.31 -14.91
N GLU A 142 14.16 -4.89 -15.06
CA GLU A 142 15.33 -5.73 -14.81
C GLU A 142 15.51 -6.13 -13.33
N PHE A 143 14.88 -5.40 -12.41
CA PHE A 143 14.86 -5.70 -10.98
C PHE A 143 13.67 -6.58 -10.57
N GLY A 144 12.78 -6.93 -11.51
CA GLY A 144 11.50 -7.57 -11.25
C GLY A 144 10.40 -6.54 -10.94
N ILE A 145 9.23 -7.01 -10.50
CA ILE A 145 8.11 -6.12 -10.17
C ILE A 145 8.20 -5.78 -8.68
N VAL A 146 8.80 -4.62 -8.36
CA VAL A 146 8.87 -4.12 -6.97
C VAL A 146 7.56 -3.43 -6.61
N ILE A 147 6.96 -3.86 -5.50
CA ILE A 147 5.64 -3.39 -5.06
C ILE A 147 5.76 -2.55 -3.81
N ARG A 148 6.56 -2.99 -2.83
CA ARG A 148 6.80 -2.24 -1.60
C ARG A 148 8.27 -2.27 -1.21
N GLY A 149 8.70 -1.21 -0.56
CA GLY A 149 10.00 -1.14 0.08
C GLY A 149 9.92 -0.27 1.33
N LYS A 150 10.62 -0.69 2.38
CA LYS A 150 10.88 0.17 3.54
C LYS A 150 12.31 -0.01 3.98
N GLY A 151 12.96 1.06 4.40
CA GLY A 151 14.31 0.95 4.92
C GLY A 151 14.71 2.08 5.83
N PHE A 152 15.49 1.70 6.83
CA PHE A 152 16.22 2.59 7.72
C PHE A 152 17.68 2.52 7.29
N LEU A 153 18.18 3.56 6.64
CA LEU A 153 19.49 3.62 6.00
C LEU A 153 20.39 4.64 6.69
N LYS A 154 21.70 4.38 6.67
CA LYS A 154 22.67 5.31 7.21
C LYS A 154 22.85 6.48 6.25
N GLY A 155 22.79 7.69 6.76
CA GLY A 155 23.07 8.89 5.98
C GLY A 155 24.55 9.19 5.84
N ALA A 156 24.91 10.04 4.88
CA ALA A 156 26.18 10.75 4.91
C ALA A 156 26.22 11.72 6.11
N ASP A 157 25.18 12.56 6.23
CA ASP A 157 25.03 13.55 7.30
C ASP A 157 24.02 13.12 8.35
N LYS A 158 22.82 12.69 7.92
CA LYS A 158 21.71 12.30 8.79
C LYS A 158 21.07 11.02 8.33
N ASP A 159 20.71 10.15 9.27
CA ASP A 159 20.07 8.87 8.94
C ASP A 159 18.75 9.07 8.19
N LEU A 160 18.47 8.15 7.27
CA LEU A 160 17.35 8.28 6.33
C LEU A 160 16.38 7.11 6.50
N GLU A 161 15.09 7.39 6.40
CA GLU A 161 14.03 6.41 6.22
C GLU A 161 13.41 6.58 4.84
N PHE A 162 13.04 5.48 4.19
CA PHE A 162 12.23 5.56 2.97
C PHE A 162 11.02 4.63 3.03
N SER A 163 9.96 5.05 2.34
CA SER A 163 8.79 4.24 2.04
C SER A 163 8.61 4.23 0.52
N TYR A 164 8.50 3.04 -0.06
CA TYR A 164 8.24 2.82 -1.48
C TYR A 164 6.97 1.99 -1.63
N ALA A 165 6.05 2.45 -2.48
CA ALA A 165 4.83 1.74 -2.82
C ALA A 165 4.47 1.97 -4.30
N ASN A 166 4.41 0.90 -5.07
CA ASN A 166 3.90 0.88 -6.45
C ASN A 166 4.50 1.97 -7.37
N GLY A 167 5.82 2.15 -7.33
CA GLY A 167 6.52 3.15 -8.14
C GLY A 167 6.54 4.56 -7.54
N GLN A 168 5.84 4.81 -6.44
CA GLN A 168 5.96 6.05 -5.67
C GLN A 168 6.85 5.83 -4.45
N TYR A 169 7.56 6.86 -4.01
CA TYR A 169 8.35 6.81 -2.80
C TYR A 169 8.49 8.15 -2.10
N GLU A 170 8.78 8.07 -0.81
CA GLU A 170 9.07 9.21 0.05
C GLU A 170 10.33 8.89 0.84
N ILE A 171 11.15 9.92 1.07
CA ILE A 171 12.37 9.85 1.86
C ILE A 171 12.26 10.86 3.00
N TYR A 172 12.65 10.42 4.19
CA TYR A 172 12.52 11.17 5.43
C TYR A 172 13.84 11.16 6.19
N GLU A 173 14.08 12.21 6.96
CA GLU A 173 15.11 12.19 8.00
C GLU A 173 14.64 11.28 9.15
N SER A 174 15.45 10.28 9.48
CA SER A 174 15.16 9.35 10.57
C SER A 174 15.44 10.00 11.92
N LYS A 175 14.47 9.90 12.83
CA LYS A 175 14.63 10.31 14.24
C LYS A 175 15.36 9.26 15.09
N LEU A 176 15.56 8.06 14.53
CA LEU A 176 16.20 6.92 15.19
C LEU A 176 17.55 6.63 14.54
N GLU A 177 18.51 6.17 15.35
CA GLU A 177 19.77 5.66 14.82
C GLU A 177 19.51 4.47 13.89
N SER A 178 19.91 4.65 12.64
CA SER A 178 19.66 3.68 11.59
C SER A 178 20.52 2.44 11.76
N THR A 179 19.89 1.28 11.54
CA THR A 179 20.58 -0.01 11.56
C THR A 179 21.10 -0.45 10.18
N GLY A 180 20.85 0.36 9.14
CA GLY A 180 21.21 0.05 7.75
C GLY A 180 20.46 -1.16 7.20
N LYS A 181 19.18 -1.30 7.57
CA LYS A 181 18.33 -2.43 7.18
C LYS A 181 17.18 -1.95 6.31
N LEU A 182 16.88 -2.70 5.27
CA LEU A 182 15.73 -2.46 4.40
C LEU A 182 15.09 -3.77 3.97
N CYS A 183 13.85 -3.70 3.55
CA CYS A 183 13.06 -4.82 3.05
C CYS A 183 12.38 -4.39 1.74
N ILE A 184 12.52 -5.22 0.71
CA ILE A 184 11.84 -5.05 -0.59
C ILE A 184 10.89 -6.23 -0.80
N ILE A 185 9.67 -5.96 -1.26
CA ILE A 185 8.63 -6.94 -1.55
C ILE A 185 8.20 -6.77 -3.00
N GLY A 186 8.15 -7.86 -3.76
CA GLY A 186 7.77 -7.83 -5.16
C GLY A 186 7.54 -9.20 -5.77
N LYS A 187 7.34 -9.28 -7.08
CA LYS A 187 7.23 -10.53 -7.85
C LYS A 187 8.45 -10.71 -8.75
N ASN A 188 9.00 -11.93 -8.79
CA ASN A 188 10.16 -12.29 -9.62
C ASN A 188 11.33 -11.32 -9.40
N ILE A 189 11.59 -10.92 -8.15
CA ILE A 189 12.56 -9.88 -7.86
C ILE A 189 13.98 -10.39 -8.12
N ASN A 190 14.79 -9.60 -8.83
CA ASN A 190 16.18 -9.96 -9.09
C ASN A 190 17.04 -9.62 -7.88
N GLN A 191 17.09 -10.54 -6.91
CA GLN A 191 17.78 -10.31 -5.64
C GLN A 191 19.25 -9.91 -5.80
N LYS A 192 19.95 -10.43 -6.81
CA LYS A 192 21.37 -10.09 -7.05
C LYS A 192 21.53 -8.64 -7.49
N LYS A 193 20.73 -8.20 -8.46
CA LYS A 193 20.75 -6.81 -8.96
C LYS A 193 20.30 -5.81 -7.89
N ILE A 194 19.25 -6.12 -7.14
CA ILE A 194 18.78 -5.26 -6.04
C ILE A 194 19.87 -5.15 -4.95
N LYS A 195 20.53 -6.24 -4.56
CA LYS A 195 21.65 -6.17 -3.60
C LYS A 195 22.81 -5.32 -4.11
N ALA A 196 23.09 -5.35 -5.42
CA ALA A 196 24.11 -4.53 -6.03
C ALA A 196 23.77 -3.03 -5.96
N LEU A 197 22.50 -2.64 -6.21
CA LEU A 197 22.04 -1.25 -6.05
C LEU A 197 22.31 -0.69 -4.65
N PHE A 198 22.08 -1.51 -3.62
CA PHE A 198 22.27 -1.12 -2.21
C PHE A 198 23.70 -1.39 -1.68
N ASN A 199 24.64 -1.80 -2.54
CA ASN A 199 26.06 -2.08 -2.27
C ASN A 199 26.33 -2.82 -0.94
N THR A 200 25.75 -4.02 -0.82
CA THR A 200 25.74 -4.82 0.41
C THR A 200 27.05 -5.58 0.65
N LYS A 201 27.41 -5.84 1.92
CA LYS A 201 28.32 -6.97 2.22
C LYS A 201 27.57 -8.27 1.93
N ILE A 202 28.08 -9.08 1.00
CA ILE A 202 27.51 -10.38 0.61
C ILE A 202 27.47 -11.26 1.87
N GLY A 203 26.29 -11.48 2.45
CA GLY A 203 26.15 -12.36 3.62
C GLY A 203 24.89 -12.24 4.49
N GLY A 204 23.99 -11.27 4.26
CA GLY A 204 22.79 -11.10 5.09
C GLY A 204 21.51 -11.66 4.46
N LEU A 205 21.31 -12.98 4.43
CA LEU A 205 19.98 -13.56 4.20
C LEU A 205 19.30 -13.68 5.57
N PHE A 206 18.32 -12.83 5.84
CA PHE A 206 17.31 -13.12 6.87
C PHE A 206 16.13 -13.76 6.15
N LYS A 207 15.96 -15.07 6.33
CA LYS A 207 14.65 -15.69 6.15
C LYS A 207 13.89 -15.47 7.45
N TRP A 208 12.73 -14.82 7.35
CA TRP A 208 11.73 -14.86 8.41
C TRP A 208 10.95 -16.17 8.28
#